data_AF-A0A7R9Q6Q0-F1
#
_entry.id   AF-A0A7R9Q6Q0-F1
#
_cell.length_a   1.000
_cell.length_b   1.000
_cell.length_c   1.000
_cell.angle_alpha   90.00
_cell.angle_beta   90.00
_cell.angle_gamma   90.00
#
_symmetry.space_group_name_H-M   'P 1'
#
loop_
_entity.id
_entity.type
_entity.pdbx_description
1 polymer ?
#
loop_
_entity_poly.entity_id
_entity_poly.type
_entity_poly.pdbx_seq_one_letter_code
_entity_poly.pdbx_strand_id
1 'polypeptide(L)'
;MPTLKLRYIKQINSNHNLISTRVYGQHIKGIVCSDEANDWFQTFLGKPGIRLLQHHPSLDYRDTNSDQRRSDDKLYPIIYQNKSGLHLINESSVRDLNSRFTEGADHVTYENFRPNVLVDYPHPWAEDKWLWMRINKLKFMQLMNCDRCPSTTVNTETGVKNMETLVALKTFRAPTGVTKKKGLGPSCGL
;
A
#
# COMPACT_ATOMS: atom_id res chain seq x y z
N MET A 1 -22.66 6.75 9.25
CA MET A 1 -21.82 7.76 9.93
C MET A 1 -21.84 9.05 9.13
N PRO A 2 -21.90 10.23 9.76
CA PRO A 2 -21.86 11.51 9.04
C PRO A 2 -20.51 11.70 8.33
N THR A 3 -20.46 12.57 7.31
CA THR A 3 -19.21 12.93 6.64
C THR A 3 -18.26 13.64 7.60
N LEU A 4 -17.06 13.09 7.81
CA LEU A 4 -16.00 13.70 8.62
C LEU A 4 -15.22 14.73 7.81
N LYS A 5 -15.03 15.94 8.34
CA LYS A 5 -14.18 16.98 7.73
C LYS A 5 -12.85 17.06 8.45
N LEU A 6 -11.77 16.73 7.75
CA LEU A 6 -10.42 16.81 8.30
C LEU A 6 -9.78 18.17 7.97
N ARG A 7 -9.10 18.76 8.96
CA ARG A 7 -8.27 19.95 8.74
C ARG A 7 -6.86 19.53 8.42
N TYR A 8 -6.37 19.95 7.25
CA TYR A 8 -4.97 19.71 6.88
C TYR A 8 -4.06 20.69 7.62
N ILE A 9 -3.20 20.17 8.49
CA ILE A 9 -2.23 20.96 9.24
C ILE A 9 -1.08 21.37 8.31
N LYS A 10 -1.06 22.65 7.92
CA LYS A 10 -0.04 23.22 7.02
C LYS A 10 1.25 23.64 7.74
N GLN A 11 1.15 23.94 9.03
CA GLN A 11 2.26 24.40 9.85
C GLN A 11 2.12 23.82 11.25
N ILE A 12 3.24 23.34 11.81
CA ILE A 12 3.31 22.87 13.18
C ILE A 12 3.58 24.07 14.10
N ASN A 13 2.91 24.09 15.24
CA ASN A 13 3.16 25.02 16.34
C ASN A 13 3.03 24.28 17.68
N SER A 14 3.29 24.98 18.79
CA SER A 14 3.28 24.43 20.15
C SER A 14 1.95 23.82 20.59
N ASN A 15 0.83 24.14 19.94
CA ASN A 15 -0.49 23.62 20.30
C ASN A 15 -0.77 22.25 19.69
N HIS A 16 0.09 21.77 18.78
CA HIS A 16 -0.08 20.46 18.16
C HIS A 16 0.50 19.35 19.05
N ASN A 17 -0.32 18.35 19.34
CA ASN A 17 0.11 17.17 20.06
C ASN A 17 0.84 16.21 19.11
N LEU A 18 2.15 16.05 19.29
CA LEU A 18 2.98 15.10 18.55
C LEU A 18 3.16 13.83 19.37
N ILE A 19 2.86 12.68 18.75
CA ILE A 19 3.11 11.38 19.36
C ILE A 19 4.03 10.52 18.50
N SER A 20 4.83 9.68 19.14
CA SER A 20 5.58 8.61 18.48
C SER A 20 4.68 7.38 18.31
N THR A 21 4.68 6.81 17.11
CA THR A 21 4.01 5.55 16.79
C THR A 21 4.97 4.60 16.09
N ARG A 22 4.54 3.35 15.86
CA ARG A 22 5.33 2.31 15.20
C ARG A 22 4.63 1.84 13.94
N VAL A 23 5.33 1.93 12.81
CA VAL A 23 4.84 1.47 11.51
C VAL A 23 5.87 0.49 10.93
N TYR A 24 5.45 -0.77 10.75
CA TYR A 24 6.33 -1.87 10.30
C TYR A 24 7.65 -1.97 11.04
N GLY A 25 7.61 -1.84 12.38
CA GLY A 25 8.79 -2.00 13.22
C GLY A 25 9.57 -0.71 13.47
N GLN A 26 9.37 0.34 12.66
CA GLN A 26 10.10 1.60 12.73
C GLN A 26 9.28 2.68 13.46
N HIS A 27 9.95 3.52 14.24
CA HIS A 27 9.32 4.65 14.91
C HIS A 27 9.12 5.82 13.95
N ILE A 28 7.97 6.49 14.05
CA ILE A 28 7.68 7.72 13.30
C ILE A 28 6.77 8.62 14.13
N LYS A 29 6.95 9.94 14.04
CA LYS A 29 6.07 10.90 14.70
C LYS A 29 4.86 11.23 13.83
N GLY A 30 3.74 11.54 14.47
CA GLY A 30 2.53 12.05 13.82
C GLY A 30 1.85 13.08 14.70
N ILE A 31 1.18 14.03 14.08
CA ILE A 31 0.35 15.01 14.76
C ILE A 31 -1.02 14.38 15.01
N VAL A 32 -1.46 14.38 16.26
CA VAL A 32 -2.79 13.89 16.63
C VAL A 32 -3.86 14.82 16.03
N CYS A 33 -4.78 14.27 15.26
CA CYS A 33 -5.93 15.00 14.73
C CYS A 33 -6.93 15.34 15.85
N SER A 34 -7.95 16.15 15.53
CA SER A 34 -8.97 16.59 16.50
C SER A 34 -9.69 15.43 17.17
N ASP A 35 -10.21 15.67 18.38
CA ASP A 35 -11.02 14.69 19.11
C ASP A 35 -12.24 14.26 18.32
N GLU A 36 -12.88 15.18 17.57
CA GLU A 36 -13.95 14.84 16.62
C GLU A 36 -13.53 13.76 15.61
N ALA A 37 -12.32 13.86 15.05
CA ALA A 37 -11.81 12.85 14.11
C ALA A 37 -11.53 11.52 14.81
N ASN A 38 -10.94 11.57 16.00
CA ASN A 38 -10.65 10.38 16.79
C ASN A 38 -11.95 9.65 17.17
N ASP A 39 -12.93 10.37 17.70
CA ASP A 39 -14.25 9.85 18.08
C ASP A 39 -14.99 9.26 16.88
N TRP A 40 -14.94 9.93 15.73
CA TRP A 40 -15.55 9.40 14.50
C TRP A 40 -15.01 8.00 14.16
N PHE A 41 -13.69 7.82 14.16
CA PHE A 41 -13.07 6.51 13.88
C PHE A 41 -13.33 5.49 14.99
N GLN A 42 -13.32 5.90 16.26
CA GLN A 42 -13.62 5.02 17.39
C GLN A 42 -15.06 4.49 17.31
N THR A 43 -16.03 5.35 17.00
CA THR A 43 -17.44 4.96 16.81
C THR A 43 -17.60 4.07 15.58
N PHE A 44 -17.03 4.46 14.43
CA PHE A 44 -17.16 3.67 13.20
C PHE A 44 -16.54 2.27 13.34
N LEU A 45 -15.39 2.16 14.00
CA LEU A 45 -14.68 0.89 14.20
C LEU A 45 -15.12 0.14 15.46
N GLY A 46 -16.00 0.72 16.28
CA GLY A 46 -16.44 0.14 17.55
C GLY A 46 -15.30 -0.12 18.53
N LYS A 47 -14.21 0.67 18.47
CA LYS A 47 -12.99 0.41 19.22
C LYS A 47 -12.45 1.69 19.89
N PRO A 48 -12.38 1.75 21.23
CA PRO A 48 -11.81 2.89 21.93
C PRO A 48 -10.28 2.92 21.81
N GLY A 49 -9.70 4.09 22.07
CA GLY A 49 -8.26 4.34 22.05
C GLY A 49 -7.66 4.54 20.66
N ILE A 50 -8.47 4.66 19.61
CA ILE A 50 -7.99 4.93 18.25
C ILE A 50 -7.78 6.44 18.08
N ARG A 51 -6.64 6.80 17.50
CA ARG A 51 -6.33 8.19 17.11
C ARG A 51 -5.94 8.25 15.65
N LEU A 52 -6.43 9.26 14.94
CA LEU A 52 -5.98 9.59 13.59
C LEU A 52 -4.73 10.47 13.70
N LEU A 53 -3.70 10.13 12.92
CA LEU A 53 -2.45 10.88 12.86
C LEU A 53 -2.22 11.47 11.48
N GLN A 54 -1.75 12.71 11.43
CA GLN A 54 -1.26 13.38 10.23
C GLN A 54 0.28 13.49 10.25
N HIS A 55 0.94 13.13 9.17
CA HIS A 55 2.37 13.43 8.96
C HIS A 55 2.53 14.84 8.37
N HIS A 56 3.63 15.51 8.73
CA HIS A 56 3.98 16.83 8.20
C HIS A 56 5.44 16.80 7.68
N PRO A 57 5.76 17.48 6.57
CA PRO A 57 7.09 17.40 5.95
C PRO A 57 8.29 17.81 6.82
N SER A 58 8.06 18.56 7.91
CA SER A 58 9.12 18.92 8.87
C SER A 58 9.40 17.84 9.92
N LEU A 59 8.65 16.73 9.92
CA LEU A 59 8.87 15.59 10.80
C LEU A 59 9.76 14.55 10.10
N ASP A 60 10.39 13.71 10.91
CA ASP A 60 11.20 12.60 10.41
C ASP A 60 10.39 11.68 9.49
N TYR A 61 11.09 11.15 8.49
CA TYR A 61 10.59 10.13 7.58
C TYR A 61 11.09 8.76 8.03
N ARG A 62 10.42 7.71 7.56
CA ARG A 62 10.94 6.35 7.64
C ARG A 62 11.67 5.99 6.36
N ASP A 63 12.55 5.02 6.45
CA ASP A 63 13.13 4.44 5.26
C ASP A 63 12.21 3.39 4.65
N THR A 64 12.38 3.15 3.34
CA THR A 64 11.84 1.97 2.66
C THR A 64 12.29 0.69 3.35
N ASN A 65 11.33 -0.17 3.65
CA ASN A 65 11.56 -1.46 4.30
C ASN A 65 11.69 -2.58 3.25
N SER A 66 12.69 -2.47 2.37
CA SER A 66 12.96 -3.48 1.33
C SER A 66 14.30 -4.16 1.56
N ASP A 67 14.30 -5.49 1.66
CA ASP A 67 15.53 -6.33 1.65
C ASP A 67 16.24 -6.34 0.28
N GLN A 68 15.80 -5.50 -0.66
CA GLN A 68 16.28 -5.39 -2.04
C GLN A 68 16.88 -4.01 -2.34
N ARG A 69 17.33 -3.28 -1.31
CA ARG A 69 18.08 -2.03 -1.53
C ARG A 69 19.29 -2.35 -2.43
N ARG A 70 19.45 -1.60 -3.51
CA ARG A 70 20.69 -1.64 -4.29
C ARG A 70 21.78 -0.94 -3.46
N SER A 71 23.01 -1.42 -3.58
CA SER A 71 24.16 -0.97 -2.76
C SER A 71 24.52 0.51 -2.95
N ASP A 72 23.96 1.17 -3.96
CA ASP A 72 24.11 2.57 -4.35
C ASP A 72 22.89 3.44 -4.00
N ASP A 73 21.86 2.89 -3.34
CA ASP A 73 20.59 3.60 -3.14
C ASP A 73 20.70 4.79 -2.17
N LYS A 74 20.30 5.96 -2.67
CA LYS A 74 19.87 7.09 -1.83
C LYS A 74 18.69 6.62 -0.96
N LEU A 75 18.60 7.13 0.27
CA LEU A 75 17.42 6.93 1.13
C LEU A 75 16.17 7.40 0.36
N TYR A 76 15.21 6.50 0.13
CA TYR A 76 13.89 6.85 -0.39
C TYR A 76 12.94 7.03 0.81
N PRO A 77 12.68 8.24 1.28
CA PRO A 77 11.86 8.44 2.47
C PRO A 77 10.38 8.11 2.21
N ILE A 78 9.76 7.42 3.15
CA ILE A 78 8.32 7.13 3.19
C ILE A 78 7.73 7.52 4.56
N ILE A 79 6.41 7.57 4.67
CA ILE A 79 5.72 8.02 5.89
C ILE A 79 4.95 6.88 6.56
N TYR A 80 3.76 6.52 6.11
CA TYR A 80 2.91 5.45 6.64
C TYR A 80 2.72 4.30 5.62
N GLN A 81 3.29 4.43 4.42
CA GLN A 81 3.30 3.37 3.41
C GLN A 81 4.07 2.14 3.89
N ASN A 82 3.80 0.97 3.31
CA ASN A 82 4.47 -0.26 3.71
C ASN A 82 5.96 -0.27 3.31
N LYS A 83 6.25 -0.35 2.00
CA LYS A 83 7.61 -0.53 1.49
C LYS A 83 8.09 0.57 0.54
N SER A 84 7.21 1.18 -0.25
CA SER A 84 7.56 2.18 -1.27
C SER A 84 6.64 3.41 -1.22
N GLY A 85 7.07 4.52 -1.81
CA GLY A 85 6.28 5.74 -1.93
C GLY A 85 5.24 5.70 -3.07
N LEU A 86 5.43 4.81 -4.04
CA LEU A 86 4.54 4.61 -5.18
C LEU A 86 4.35 3.11 -5.43
N HIS A 87 3.14 2.76 -5.79
CA HIS A 87 2.74 1.43 -6.20
C HIS A 87 2.04 1.50 -7.56
N LEU A 88 2.48 0.70 -8.52
CA LEU A 88 1.92 0.66 -9.87
C LEU A 88 1.30 -0.72 -10.16
N ILE A 89 0.18 -0.73 -10.87
CA ILE A 89 -0.41 -1.96 -11.41
C ILE A 89 -0.92 -1.74 -12.82
N ASN A 90 -0.85 -2.79 -13.63
CA ASN A 90 -1.42 -2.82 -14.97
C ASN A 90 -2.82 -3.46 -14.94
N GLU A 91 -3.78 -2.81 -15.57
CA GLU A 91 -5.17 -3.27 -15.61
C GLU A 91 -5.31 -4.64 -16.30
N SER A 92 -4.50 -4.92 -17.33
CA SER A 92 -4.51 -6.24 -17.97
C SER A 92 -4.01 -7.36 -17.06
N SER A 93 -3.12 -7.07 -16.11
CA SER A 93 -2.71 -8.02 -15.06
C SER A 93 -3.86 -8.38 -14.11
N VAL A 94 -4.69 -7.39 -13.76
CA VAL A 94 -5.89 -7.64 -12.93
C VAL A 94 -6.91 -8.48 -13.69
N ARG A 95 -7.10 -8.22 -14.99
CA ARG A 95 -7.98 -9.05 -15.85
C ARG A 95 -7.48 -10.49 -15.98
N ASP A 96 -6.19 -10.69 -16.21
CA ASP A 96 -5.59 -12.04 -16.27
C ASP A 96 -5.67 -12.77 -14.92
N LEU A 97 -5.60 -12.05 -13.80
CA LEU A 97 -5.85 -12.65 -12.49
C LEU A 97 -7.30 -13.11 -12.33
N ASN A 98 -8.29 -12.27 -12.68
CA ASN A 98 -9.70 -12.63 -12.58
C ASN A 98 -10.05 -13.82 -13.49
N SER A 99 -9.44 -13.96 -14.67
CA SER A 99 -9.68 -15.12 -15.54
C SER A 99 -9.18 -16.46 -14.96
N ARG A 100 -8.47 -16.42 -13.83
CA ARG A 100 -7.97 -17.60 -13.11
C ARG A 100 -8.81 -17.92 -11.87
N PHE A 101 -9.86 -17.15 -11.59
CA PHE A 101 -10.74 -17.43 -10.46
C PHE A 101 -11.64 -18.63 -10.75
N THR A 102 -12.06 -19.31 -9.69
CA THR A 102 -13.06 -20.37 -9.80
C THR A 102 -14.40 -19.81 -10.29
N GLU A 103 -15.17 -20.64 -10.99
CA GLU A 103 -16.49 -20.24 -11.50
C GLU A 103 -17.41 -19.79 -10.35
N GLY A 104 -18.01 -18.61 -10.50
CA GLY A 104 -18.88 -18.00 -9.49
C GLY A 104 -18.16 -17.24 -8.38
N ALA A 105 -16.83 -17.14 -8.39
CA ALA A 105 -16.09 -16.29 -7.46
C ALA A 105 -16.21 -14.80 -7.82
N ASP A 106 -16.29 -13.95 -6.79
CA ASP A 106 -16.29 -12.50 -6.98
C ASP A 106 -14.95 -12.02 -7.56
N HIS A 107 -15.02 -11.30 -8.68
CA HIS A 107 -13.86 -10.66 -9.28
C HIS A 107 -13.33 -9.52 -8.40
N VAL A 108 -12.03 -9.26 -8.51
CA VAL A 108 -11.38 -8.10 -7.89
C VAL A 108 -11.12 -6.98 -8.90
N THR A 109 -10.98 -5.76 -8.40
CA THR A 109 -10.56 -4.60 -9.19
C THR A 109 -9.13 -4.20 -8.80
N TYR A 110 -8.57 -3.23 -9.52
CA TYR A 110 -7.28 -2.64 -9.14
C TYR A 110 -7.31 -2.04 -7.73
N GLU A 111 -8.48 -1.63 -7.21
CA GLU A 111 -8.62 -1.01 -5.90
C GLU A 111 -8.24 -1.95 -4.75
N ASN A 112 -8.50 -3.26 -4.90
CA ASN A 112 -8.07 -4.27 -3.93
C ASN A 112 -6.53 -4.27 -3.74
N PHE A 113 -5.79 -3.85 -4.77
CA PHE A 113 -4.33 -3.76 -4.75
C PHE A 113 -3.81 -2.39 -4.33
N ARG A 114 -4.66 -1.37 -4.24
CA ARG A 114 -4.34 -0.01 -3.78
C ARG A 114 -3.17 0.65 -4.55
N PRO A 115 -3.19 0.67 -5.90
CA PRO A 115 -2.17 1.37 -6.68
C PRO A 115 -2.27 2.89 -6.51
N ASN A 116 -1.14 3.56 -6.68
CA ASN A 116 -1.08 5.00 -6.94
C ASN A 116 -1.19 5.29 -8.44
N VAL A 117 -0.66 4.40 -9.27
CA VAL A 117 -0.67 4.51 -10.73
C VAL A 117 -1.30 3.25 -11.31
N LEU A 118 -2.43 3.42 -12.00
CA LEU A 118 -3.01 2.40 -12.86
C LEU A 118 -2.53 2.66 -14.29
N VAL A 119 -2.06 1.62 -14.97
CA VAL A 119 -1.73 1.70 -16.39
C VAL A 119 -2.62 0.76 -17.18
N ASP A 120 -3.01 1.20 -18.38
CA ASP A 120 -3.63 0.34 -19.39
C ASP A 120 -2.56 -0.03 -20.41
N TYR A 121 -2.00 -1.24 -20.25
CA TYR A 121 -1.04 -1.80 -21.18
C TYR A 121 -1.51 -3.19 -21.61
N PRO A 122 -1.46 -3.55 -22.91
CA PRO A 122 -2.16 -4.74 -23.42
C PRO A 122 -1.57 -6.08 -22.95
N HIS A 123 -0.32 -6.11 -22.50
CA HIS A 123 0.34 -7.34 -22.07
C HIS A 123 0.26 -7.47 -20.54
N PRO A 124 -0.45 -8.47 -20.00
CA PRO A 124 -0.47 -8.74 -18.57
C PRO A 124 0.95 -8.97 -18.04
N TRP A 125 1.21 -8.48 -16.82
CA TRP A 125 2.45 -8.67 -16.07
C TRP A 125 3.70 -8.04 -16.70
N ALA A 126 3.55 -7.26 -17.77
CA ALA A 126 4.68 -6.58 -18.42
C ALA A 126 5.41 -5.62 -17.47
N GLU A 127 4.69 -5.06 -16.50
CA GLU A 127 5.21 -4.16 -15.48
C GLU A 127 6.37 -4.78 -14.69
N ASP A 128 6.37 -6.10 -14.47
CA ASP A 128 7.43 -6.79 -13.73
C ASP A 128 8.85 -6.52 -14.26
N LYS A 129 8.96 -6.20 -15.56
CA LYS A 129 10.23 -5.99 -16.28
C LYS A 129 10.59 -4.51 -16.42
N TRP A 130 9.74 -3.58 -15.97
CA TRP A 130 9.96 -2.15 -16.13
C TRP A 130 10.91 -1.60 -15.07
N LEU A 131 12.22 -1.75 -15.32
CA LEU A 131 13.25 -1.23 -14.41
C LEU A 131 13.18 0.29 -14.21
N TRP A 132 12.77 1.00 -15.25
CA TRP A 132 12.64 2.45 -15.27
C TRP A 132 11.37 2.86 -16.00
N MET A 133 10.71 3.89 -15.49
CA MET A 133 9.52 4.47 -16.09
C MET A 133 9.65 5.98 -16.12
N ARG A 134 9.02 6.62 -17.10
CA ARG A 134 8.92 8.07 -17.19
C ARG A 134 7.47 8.47 -17.39
N ILE A 135 6.94 9.27 -16.48
CA ILE A 135 5.62 9.90 -16.61
C ILE A 135 5.88 11.40 -16.70
N ASN A 136 5.59 11.99 -17.86
CA ASN A 136 5.96 13.37 -18.19
C ASN A 136 7.47 13.63 -17.99
N LYS A 137 7.82 14.52 -17.05
CA LYS A 137 9.21 14.89 -16.73
C LYS A 137 9.79 14.08 -15.56
N LEU A 138 8.98 13.26 -14.89
CA LEU A 138 9.38 12.50 -13.71
C LEU A 138 9.88 11.12 -14.13
N LYS A 139 11.03 10.72 -13.58
CA LYS A 139 11.60 9.38 -13.75
C LYS A 139 11.40 8.57 -12.47
N PHE A 140 10.98 7.33 -12.63
CA PHE A 140 10.77 6.37 -11.55
C PHE A 140 11.63 5.14 -11.81
N MET A 141 12.13 4.55 -10.75
CA MET A 141 12.88 3.29 -10.78
C MET A 141 12.07 2.23 -10.04
N GLN A 142 12.05 1.02 -10.57
CA GLN A 142 11.49 -0.14 -9.87
C GLN A 142 12.35 -0.44 -8.65
N LEU A 143 11.72 -0.46 -7.47
CA LEU A 143 12.35 -0.88 -6.23
C LEU A 143 12.28 -2.40 -6.06
N MET A 144 11.07 -2.97 -6.22
CA MET A 144 10.79 -4.39 -6.12
C MET A 144 9.43 -4.69 -6.72
N ASN A 145 9.09 -5.96 -6.90
CA ASN A 145 7.69 -6.35 -7.14
C ASN A 145 6.92 -6.32 -5.81
N CYS A 146 5.64 -5.96 -5.86
CA CYS A 146 4.82 -5.84 -4.66
C CYS A 146 4.29 -7.20 -4.21
N ASP A 147 4.86 -7.72 -3.12
CA ASP A 147 4.36 -8.93 -2.46
C ASP A 147 2.96 -8.68 -1.89
N ARG A 148 2.01 -9.58 -2.21
CA ARG A 148 0.62 -9.43 -1.76
C ARG A 148 0.38 -10.12 -0.43
N CYS A 149 -0.27 -9.38 0.45
CA CYS A 149 -0.71 -9.83 1.76
C CYS A 149 -2.25 -9.94 1.81
N PRO A 150 -2.85 -10.48 2.89
CA PRO A 150 -4.30 -10.60 3.02
C PRO A 150 -5.11 -9.30 3.00
N SER A 151 -4.50 -8.14 2.75
CA SER A 151 -5.27 -6.90 2.51
C SER A 151 -5.97 -6.92 1.14
N THR A 152 -5.41 -7.62 0.15
CA THR A 152 -5.99 -7.70 -1.20
C THR A 152 -7.23 -8.58 -1.27
N THR A 153 -7.54 -9.32 -0.20
CA THR A 153 -8.69 -10.23 -0.11
C THR A 153 -9.94 -9.54 0.41
N VAL A 154 -9.84 -8.27 0.81
CA VAL A 154 -10.96 -7.50 1.34
C VAL A 154 -11.78 -6.94 0.18
N ASN A 155 -13.07 -7.24 0.13
CA ASN A 155 -14.01 -6.56 -0.76
C ASN A 155 -14.09 -5.08 -0.35
N THR A 156 -13.87 -4.18 -1.31
CA THR A 156 -13.71 -2.73 -1.06
C THR A 156 -15.02 -2.04 -0.67
N GLU A 157 -16.17 -2.64 -0.98
CA GLU A 157 -17.50 -2.11 -0.64
C GLU A 157 -17.99 -2.64 0.70
N THR A 158 -17.82 -3.95 0.97
CA THR A 158 -18.41 -4.62 2.13
C THR A 158 -17.44 -4.78 3.30
N GLY A 159 -16.13 -4.71 3.06
CA GLY A 159 -15.10 -5.00 4.07
C GLY A 159 -14.94 -6.49 4.42
N VAL A 160 -15.67 -7.38 3.73
CA VAL A 160 -15.60 -8.84 3.95
C VAL A 160 -14.37 -9.42 3.26
N LYS A 161 -13.71 -10.40 3.90
CA LYS A 161 -12.51 -11.06 3.36
C LYS A 161 -12.88 -12.31 2.54
N ASN A 162 -12.31 -12.44 1.34
CA ASN A 162 -12.34 -13.63 0.50
C ASN A 162 -10.93 -13.95 -0.03
N MET A 163 -10.40 -15.12 0.33
CA MET A 163 -9.02 -15.51 0.05
C MET A 163 -8.71 -15.84 -1.41
N GLU A 164 -9.71 -15.88 -2.29
CA GLU A 164 -9.58 -16.30 -3.70
C GLU A 164 -8.44 -15.60 -4.43
N THR A 165 -8.30 -14.28 -4.24
CA THR A 165 -7.21 -13.49 -4.85
C THR A 165 -5.83 -14.05 -4.52
N LEU A 166 -5.59 -14.43 -3.26
CA LEU A 166 -4.30 -14.98 -2.85
C LEU A 166 -4.15 -16.45 -3.22
N VAL A 167 -5.24 -17.22 -3.29
CA VAL A 167 -5.23 -18.60 -3.78
C VAL A 167 -4.81 -18.61 -5.24
N ALA A 168 -5.49 -17.83 -6.09
CA ALA A 168 -5.17 -17.69 -7.51
C ALA A 168 -3.74 -17.19 -7.72
N LEU A 169 -3.33 -16.09 -7.07
CA LEU A 169 -1.96 -15.57 -7.20
C LEU A 169 -0.88 -16.60 -6.80
N LYS A 170 -1.13 -17.46 -5.81
CA LYS A 170 -0.15 -18.49 -5.40
C LYS A 170 0.11 -19.54 -6.48
N THR A 171 -0.83 -19.79 -7.39
CA THR A 171 -0.66 -20.84 -8.41
C THR A 171 0.37 -20.47 -9.49
N PHE A 172 0.58 -19.17 -9.73
CA PHE A 172 1.43 -18.71 -10.84
C PHE A 172 2.37 -17.53 -10.51
N ARG A 173 2.20 -16.88 -9.35
CA ARG A 173 3.00 -15.71 -8.92
C ARG A 173 3.76 -15.92 -7.62
N ALA A 174 3.77 -17.14 -7.08
CA ALA A 174 4.55 -17.47 -5.90
C ALA A 174 6.06 -17.31 -6.19
N PRO A 175 6.86 -16.81 -5.23
CA PRO A 175 8.31 -16.70 -5.39
C PRO A 175 8.95 -18.08 -5.61
N THR A 176 9.79 -18.19 -6.64
CA THR A 176 10.51 -19.43 -6.99
C THR A 176 12.04 -19.24 -6.93
N GLY A 177 12.77 -20.34 -6.73
CA GLY A 177 14.23 -20.34 -6.76
C GLY A 177 14.90 -19.36 -5.79
N VAL A 178 15.84 -18.55 -6.28
CA VAL A 178 16.66 -17.60 -5.51
C VAL A 178 15.81 -16.50 -4.83
N THR A 179 14.59 -16.25 -5.32
CA THR A 179 13.66 -15.27 -4.73
C THR A 179 12.85 -15.82 -3.55
N LYS A 180 12.92 -17.13 -3.28
CA LYS A 180 12.18 -17.79 -2.20
C LYS A 180 12.78 -17.45 -0.83
N LYS A 181 12.42 -16.28 -0.29
CA LYS A 181 12.67 -15.90 1.11
C LYS A 181 11.49 -16.31 1.99
N LYS A 182 11.75 -16.68 3.25
CA LYS A 182 10.71 -17.02 4.23
C LYS A 182 9.77 -15.82 4.42
N GLY A 183 8.48 -16.00 4.13
CA GLY A 183 7.45 -14.96 4.29
C GLY A 183 7.16 -14.10 3.05
N LEU A 184 7.82 -14.36 1.91
CA LEU A 184 7.53 -13.66 0.66
C LEU A 184 6.24 -14.23 0.02
N GLY A 185 5.23 -13.37 -0.17
CA GLY A 185 3.94 -13.72 -0.78
C GLY A 185 3.99 -13.71 -2.31
N PRO A 186 2.92 -14.12 -3.00
CA PRO A 186 2.87 -13.98 -4.44
C PRO A 186 2.87 -12.50 -4.84
N SER A 187 3.42 -12.18 -6.01
CA SER A 187 3.57 -10.78 -6.45
C SER A 187 2.52 -10.36 -7.47
N CYS A 188 2.12 -9.10 -7.38
CA CYS A 188 1.31 -8.42 -8.39
C CYS A 188 1.67 -6.93 -8.30
N GLY A 189 1.85 -6.20 -9.39
CA GLY A 189 2.29 -4.80 -9.35
C GLY A 189 3.73 -4.56 -8.86
N LEU A 190 4.14 -3.29 -8.92
CA LEU A 190 5.49 -2.79 -8.64
C LEU A 190 5.49 -1.80 -7.47
#